data_AF-A0A453QKK2-F1
#
_entry.id   AF-A0A453QKK2-F1
#
_cell.length_a   1.000
_cell.length_b   1.000
_cell.length_c   1.000
_cell.angle_alpha   90.00
_cell.angle_beta   90.00
_cell.angle_gamma   90.00
#
_symmetry.space_group_name_H-M   'P 1'
#
loop_
_entity.id
_entity.type
_entity.pdbx_description
1 polymer ?
#
loop_
_entity_poly.entity_id
_entity_poly.type
_entity_poly.pdbx_seq_one_letter_code
_entity_poly.pdbx_strand_id
1 'polypeptide(L)'
;APLLLKLMDMEEARQCRSAIFLTSFLSLAFLIWPIPMPAATKEMRSIYAGTRVKLVRLGRPAFGPESLAFDHRGGGPYTGVSNGRILQWKGNRRHLGWTEFAHNYKHRTVVECAAKKKLVEPDGSCGRPLGLQFHRASGDMYIADAYLGLMRVGRGGGLAEVVATEAGGVPFKFLNGVDIDQETGDVYFTDSSTIYQRRTKTMRR
;
A
#
# COMPACT_ATOMS: atom_id res chain seq x y z
N ALA A 1 15.70 36.53 10.00
CA ALA A 1 16.47 35.29 9.75
C ALA A 1 15.48 34.22 9.30
N PRO A 2 15.74 33.51 8.19
CA PRO A 2 14.82 33.60 7.06
C PRO A 2 14.09 32.29 6.71
N LEU A 3 12.93 32.47 6.08
CA LEU A 3 12.34 31.56 5.09
C LEU A 3 13.34 31.31 3.96
N LEU A 4 13.54 30.06 3.55
CA LEU A 4 14.12 29.77 2.23
C LEU A 4 13.55 28.45 1.67
N LEU A 5 12.65 28.62 0.72
CA LEU A 5 12.35 27.67 -0.36
C LEU A 5 13.67 27.32 -1.06
N LYS A 6 14.05 26.04 -1.13
CA LYS A 6 15.10 25.58 -2.05
C LYS A 6 14.51 24.57 -3.02
N LEU A 7 14.23 25.11 -4.21
CA LEU A 7 14.13 24.40 -5.47
C LEU A 7 15.41 23.60 -5.73
N MET A 8 15.23 22.36 -6.19
CA MET A 8 16.01 21.64 -7.20
C MET A 8 17.42 22.16 -7.47
N ASP A 9 18.44 21.47 -6.96
CA ASP A 9 19.79 21.54 -7.49
C ASP A 9 20.03 20.30 -8.37
N MET A 10 20.07 20.56 -9.67
CA MET A 10 20.44 19.64 -10.74
C MET A 10 21.96 19.55 -10.80
N GLU A 11 22.55 18.59 -10.08
CA GLU A 11 23.97 18.30 -10.16
C GLU A 11 24.25 17.20 -11.19
N GLU A 12 24.08 17.52 -12.47
CA GLU A 12 24.72 16.79 -13.58
C GLU A 12 24.96 17.71 -14.78
N ALA A 13 25.85 18.69 -14.60
CA ALA A 13 26.33 19.55 -15.68
C ALA A 13 27.83 19.84 -15.54
N ARG A 14 28.65 18.78 -15.63
CA ARG A 14 30.08 18.90 -15.92
C ARG A 14 30.40 18.15 -17.21
N GLN A 15 30.11 18.74 -18.37
CA GLN A 15 30.86 18.51 -19.61
C GLN A 15 30.40 19.47 -20.73
N CYS A 16 30.75 20.76 -20.66
CA CYS A 16 30.92 21.63 -21.85
C CYS A 16 31.23 23.08 -21.41
N ARG A 17 32.49 23.35 -21.08
CA ARG A 17 33.02 24.71 -21.02
C ARG A 17 34.17 24.82 -22.02
N SER A 18 33.84 24.95 -23.31
CA SER A 18 34.73 25.50 -24.35
C SER A 18 33.97 25.57 -25.67
N ALA A 19 33.09 26.56 -25.83
CA ALA A 19 32.64 27.11 -27.12
C ALA A 19 31.48 28.09 -26.87
N ILE A 20 31.76 29.25 -26.28
CA ILE A 20 30.83 30.38 -26.29
C ILE A 20 31.62 31.63 -26.69
N PHE A 21 31.99 31.69 -27.96
CA PHE A 21 32.17 32.94 -28.69
C PHE A 21 31.68 32.67 -30.11
N LEU A 22 30.80 33.54 -30.60
CA LEU A 22 30.06 33.51 -31.88
C LEU A 22 28.90 32.51 -31.97
N THR A 23 27.68 32.99 -31.73
CA THR A 23 26.47 32.69 -32.55
C THR A 23 25.31 33.59 -32.12
N SER A 24 25.37 34.88 -32.47
CA SER A 24 24.32 35.88 -32.23
C SER A 24 23.21 35.90 -33.31
N PHE A 25 22.98 34.81 -34.06
CA PHE A 25 22.06 34.84 -35.22
C PHE A 25 21.11 33.64 -35.36
N LEU A 26 20.83 32.90 -34.28
CA LEU A 26 19.94 31.72 -34.31
C LEU A 26 18.78 31.78 -33.29
N SER A 27 18.46 32.98 -32.78
CA SER A 27 17.51 33.14 -31.67
C SER A 27 16.03 33.23 -32.09
N LEU A 28 15.70 33.19 -33.39
CA LEU A 28 14.32 33.39 -33.86
C LEU A 28 13.64 32.15 -34.46
N ALA A 29 14.37 31.05 -34.69
CA ALA A 29 13.81 29.82 -35.27
C ALA A 29 13.14 28.88 -34.25
N PHE A 30 13.32 29.10 -32.94
CA PHE A 30 12.77 28.25 -31.88
C PHE A 30 11.33 28.57 -31.46
N LEU A 31 10.72 29.64 -31.99
CA LEU A 31 9.35 30.06 -31.63
C LEU A 31 8.24 29.49 -32.53
N ILE A 32 8.57 28.74 -33.59
CA ILE A 32 7.57 28.25 -34.56
C ILE A 32 7.55 26.72 -34.68
N TRP A 33 8.48 25.99 -34.07
CA TRP A 33 8.40 24.53 -34.05
C TRP A 33 7.79 24.06 -32.73
N PRO A 34 6.52 23.61 -32.70
CA PRO A 34 6.02 22.93 -31.51
C PRO A 34 6.91 21.69 -31.33
N ILE A 35 7.66 21.65 -30.23
CA ILE A 35 8.37 20.44 -29.82
C ILE A 35 7.28 19.37 -29.73
N PRO A 36 7.31 18.31 -30.56
CA PRO A 36 6.33 17.26 -30.45
C PRO A 36 6.57 16.59 -29.10
N MET A 37 5.74 16.94 -28.11
CA MET A 37 5.69 16.15 -26.88
C MET A 37 5.34 14.74 -27.32
N PRO A 38 6.19 13.73 -27.05
CA PRO A 38 5.75 12.36 -27.23
C PRO A 38 4.62 12.15 -26.23
N ALA A 39 3.38 12.21 -26.71
CA ALA A 39 2.25 11.71 -25.97
C ALA A 39 2.62 10.26 -25.63
N ALA A 40 2.81 9.97 -24.35
CA ALA A 40 3.08 8.62 -23.89
C ALA A 40 1.80 7.80 -24.06
N THR A 41 1.49 7.41 -25.30
CA THR A 41 0.43 6.47 -25.65
C THR A 41 0.92 5.06 -25.37
N LYS A 42 1.31 4.79 -24.12
CA LYS A 42 1.56 3.43 -23.68
C LYS A 42 0.20 2.83 -23.39
N GLU A 43 -0.42 2.24 -24.42
CA GLU A 43 -1.61 1.42 -24.21
C GLU A 43 -1.31 0.38 -23.13
N MET A 44 -2.16 0.34 -22.12
CA MET A 44 -2.09 -0.68 -21.08
C MET A 44 -2.45 -2.02 -21.72
N ARG A 45 -1.43 -2.74 -22.21
CA ARG A 45 -1.61 -4.11 -22.70
C ARG A 45 -2.08 -4.96 -21.54
N SER A 46 -3.22 -5.62 -21.71
CA SER A 46 -3.71 -6.61 -20.75
C SER A 46 -2.63 -7.66 -20.49
N ILE A 47 -2.26 -7.84 -19.23
CA ILE A 47 -1.40 -8.94 -18.79
C ILE A 47 -2.29 -10.17 -18.64
N TYR A 48 -2.87 -10.67 -19.73
CA TYR A 48 -3.50 -11.99 -19.71
C TYR A 48 -2.39 -13.03 -19.50
N ALA A 49 -2.24 -13.51 -18.28
CA ALA A 49 -1.19 -14.45 -17.86
C ALA A 49 -1.34 -15.89 -18.42
N GLY A 50 -2.21 -16.11 -19.41
CA GLY A 50 -2.46 -17.41 -20.03
C GLY A 50 -2.76 -18.53 -19.02
N THR A 51 -2.28 -19.74 -19.30
CA THR A 51 -2.45 -20.97 -18.49
C THR A 51 -1.66 -21.01 -17.18
N ARG A 52 -1.03 -19.91 -16.74
CA ARG A 52 -0.17 -19.88 -15.53
C ARG A 52 -0.90 -19.34 -14.28
N VAL A 53 -2.18 -19.63 -14.13
CA VAL A 53 -2.94 -19.27 -12.92
C VAL A 53 -2.81 -20.39 -11.89
N LYS A 54 -2.28 -20.07 -10.71
CA LYS A 54 -2.25 -21.00 -9.57
C LYS A 54 -3.34 -20.64 -8.59
N LEU A 55 -4.35 -21.49 -8.48
CA LEU A 55 -5.38 -21.32 -7.46
C LEU A 55 -4.80 -21.61 -6.08
N VAL A 56 -4.75 -20.59 -5.23
CA VAL A 56 -4.34 -20.69 -3.83
C VAL A 56 -5.57 -20.47 -2.97
N ARG A 57 -6.10 -21.52 -2.34
CA ARG A 57 -7.31 -21.43 -1.51
C ARG A 57 -6.97 -20.90 -0.13
N LEU A 58 -7.77 -19.94 0.34
CA LEU A 58 -7.74 -19.48 1.72
C LEU A 58 -8.48 -20.51 2.59
N GLY A 59 -7.82 -21.01 3.63
CA GLY A 59 -8.42 -21.96 4.57
C GLY A 59 -9.37 -21.26 5.55
N ARG A 60 -10.44 -21.95 5.97
CA ARG A 60 -11.29 -21.46 7.07
C ARG A 60 -10.46 -21.36 8.37
N PRO A 61 -10.74 -20.39 9.26
CA PRO A 61 -11.83 -19.40 9.23
C PRO A 61 -11.38 -18.03 8.64
N ALA A 62 -10.57 -18.02 7.59
CA ALA A 62 -10.16 -16.77 6.93
C ALA A 62 -11.01 -16.53 5.67
N PHE A 63 -11.58 -15.33 5.55
CA PHE A 63 -12.48 -14.95 4.46
C PHE A 63 -12.20 -13.52 3.96
N GLY A 64 -12.64 -13.27 2.73
CA GLY A 64 -12.63 -11.95 2.10
C GLY A 64 -11.25 -11.28 2.05
N PRO A 65 -10.23 -11.91 1.45
CA PRO A 65 -8.98 -11.21 1.14
C PRO A 65 -9.26 -10.05 0.18
N GLU A 66 -8.62 -8.92 0.40
CA GLU A 66 -8.93 -7.66 -0.32
C GLU A 66 -7.72 -7.07 -1.03
N SER A 67 -6.59 -6.97 -0.33
CA SER A 67 -5.31 -6.59 -0.91
C SER A 67 -4.31 -7.74 -0.89
N LEU A 68 -3.32 -7.63 -1.78
CA LEU A 68 -2.15 -8.49 -1.85
C LEU A 68 -0.90 -7.62 -1.77
N ALA A 69 0.04 -8.03 -0.93
CA ALA A 69 1.36 -7.42 -0.87
C ALA A 69 2.45 -8.48 -1.01
N PHE A 70 3.63 -8.04 -1.44
CA PHE A 70 4.85 -8.86 -1.50
C PHE A 70 5.97 -8.09 -0.81
N ASP A 71 6.78 -8.79 -0.04
CA ASP A 71 7.95 -8.16 0.57
C ASP A 71 9.08 -8.00 -0.48
N HIS A 72 10.03 -7.12 -0.18
CA HIS A 72 11.17 -6.86 -1.06
C HIS A 72 12.11 -8.05 -1.26
N ARG A 73 11.98 -9.13 -0.48
CA ARG A 73 12.74 -10.38 -0.61
C ARG A 73 12.01 -11.42 -1.46
N GLY A 74 10.86 -11.07 -2.04
CA GLY A 74 10.03 -11.98 -2.82
C GLY A 74 9.16 -12.93 -1.98
N GLY A 75 9.04 -12.67 -0.67
CA GLY A 75 8.11 -13.39 0.17
C GLY A 75 6.66 -12.94 -0.04
N GLY A 76 5.72 -13.83 0.33
CA GLY A 76 4.30 -13.64 0.14
C GLY A 76 3.69 -14.59 -0.90
N PRO A 77 2.48 -14.30 -1.40
CA PRO A 77 1.68 -13.10 -1.10
C PRO A 77 1.27 -12.99 0.37
N TYR A 78 1.06 -11.74 0.81
CA TYR A 78 0.43 -11.40 2.08
C TYR A 78 -0.98 -10.85 1.82
N THR A 79 -1.93 -11.12 2.70
CA THR A 79 -3.30 -10.60 2.56
C THR A 79 -3.99 -10.41 3.91
N GLY A 80 -4.79 -9.34 4.01
CA GLY A 80 -5.68 -9.08 5.13
C GLY A 80 -6.93 -9.95 5.03
N VAL A 81 -7.50 -10.36 6.16
CA VAL A 81 -8.71 -11.18 6.20
C VAL A 81 -9.74 -10.64 7.19
N SER A 82 -10.98 -11.08 7.05
CA SER A 82 -12.14 -10.56 7.79
C SER A 82 -12.05 -10.57 9.31
N ASN A 83 -11.25 -11.47 9.88
CA ASN A 83 -11.08 -11.58 11.32
C ASN A 83 -9.89 -10.75 11.86
N GLY A 84 -9.45 -9.72 11.12
CA GLY A 84 -8.45 -8.76 11.60
C GLY A 84 -6.99 -9.19 11.43
N ARG A 85 -6.74 -10.39 10.90
CA ARG A 85 -5.39 -10.93 10.70
C ARG A 85 -4.83 -10.59 9.34
N ILE A 86 -3.51 -10.66 9.25
CA ILE A 86 -2.75 -10.66 8.00
C ILE A 86 -2.09 -12.02 7.87
N LEU A 87 -2.35 -12.69 6.75
CA LEU A 87 -1.81 -14.01 6.44
C LEU A 87 -0.72 -13.91 5.39
N GLN A 88 0.28 -14.78 5.50
CA GLN A 88 1.34 -14.97 4.53
C GLN A 88 1.23 -16.36 3.91
N TRP A 89 1.33 -16.43 2.59
CA TRP A 89 1.47 -17.70 1.89
C TRP A 89 2.94 -18.14 1.86
N LYS A 90 3.24 -19.31 2.44
CA LYS A 90 4.59 -19.90 2.51
C LYS A 90 4.80 -21.10 1.57
N GLY A 91 3.86 -21.31 0.64
CA GLY A 91 3.97 -22.34 -0.39
C GLY A 91 3.28 -23.67 -0.06
N ASN A 92 3.25 -24.56 -1.06
CA ASN A 92 2.49 -25.81 -1.05
C ASN A 92 3.29 -27.03 -0.53
N ARG A 93 4.40 -26.81 0.20
CA ARG A 93 5.07 -27.92 0.90
C ARG A 93 4.16 -28.36 2.03
N ARG A 94 4.09 -29.68 2.30
CA ARG A 94 3.04 -30.42 3.06
C ARG A 94 2.47 -29.75 4.33
N HIS A 95 3.09 -28.72 4.92
CA HIS A 95 2.63 -28.07 6.15
C HIS A 95 2.75 -26.53 6.20
N LEU A 96 3.17 -25.82 5.15
CA LEU A 96 3.42 -24.37 5.26
C LEU A 96 2.20 -23.50 4.92
N GLY A 97 1.59 -23.67 3.74
CA GLY A 97 0.29 -23.06 3.41
C GLY A 97 0.15 -21.58 3.75
N TRP A 98 -1.04 -21.17 4.21
CA TRP A 98 -1.26 -19.86 4.82
C TRP A 98 -0.92 -19.90 6.31
N THR A 99 -0.03 -19.00 6.73
CA THR A 99 0.31 -18.79 8.15
C THR A 99 -0.05 -17.37 8.56
N GLU A 100 -0.40 -17.19 9.84
CA GLU A 100 -0.52 -15.84 10.39
C GLU A 100 0.84 -15.13 10.36
N PHE A 101 0.86 -13.92 9.79
CA PHE A 101 2.01 -13.04 9.80
C PHE A 101 1.85 -11.96 10.86
N ALA A 102 0.71 -11.28 10.89
CA ALA A 102 0.44 -10.21 11.83
C ALA A 102 -1.02 -10.18 12.30
N HIS A 103 -1.23 -9.56 13.46
CA HIS A 103 -2.56 -9.31 14.04
C HIS A 103 -2.56 -7.97 14.79
N ASN A 104 -3.74 -7.41 15.03
CA ASN A 104 -3.91 -6.20 15.83
C ASN A 104 -4.18 -6.54 17.32
N TYR A 105 -4.18 -5.51 18.15
CA TYR A 105 -4.35 -5.61 19.60
C TYR A 105 -5.68 -6.24 20.05
N LYS A 106 -6.75 -6.19 19.23
CA LYS A 106 -8.05 -6.79 19.58
C LYS A 106 -8.05 -8.31 19.52
N HIS A 107 -7.04 -8.92 18.90
CA HIS A 107 -6.98 -10.37 18.73
C HIS A 107 -6.86 -11.16 20.06
N ARG A 108 -6.31 -10.53 21.11
CA ARG A 108 -6.28 -11.11 22.46
C ARG A 108 -7.56 -10.86 23.25
N THR A 109 -8.19 -9.71 23.05
CA THR A 109 -9.35 -9.28 23.84
C THR A 109 -10.68 -9.81 23.28
N VAL A 110 -10.73 -10.09 21.98
CA VAL A 110 -11.91 -10.61 21.31
C VAL A 110 -11.66 -12.08 21.00
N VAL A 111 -12.13 -12.94 21.91
CA VAL A 111 -11.95 -14.42 21.87
C VAL A 111 -12.31 -15.02 20.51
N GLU A 112 -13.29 -14.43 19.83
CA GLU A 112 -13.77 -14.90 18.53
C GLU A 112 -12.82 -14.60 17.37
N CYS A 113 -11.98 -13.56 17.44
CA CYS A 113 -10.99 -13.29 16.39
C CYS A 113 -9.93 -14.39 16.32
N ALA A 114 -9.55 -14.94 17.48
CA ALA A 114 -8.57 -16.01 17.63
C ALA A 114 -9.16 -17.43 17.41
N ALA A 115 -10.49 -17.58 17.36
CA ALA A 115 -11.13 -18.89 17.36
C ALA A 115 -11.17 -19.54 15.97
N LYS A 116 -10.69 -20.79 15.88
CA LYS A 116 -10.67 -21.61 14.64
C LYS A 116 -12.05 -22.11 14.16
N LYS A 117 -13.14 -21.87 14.91
CA LYS A 117 -14.42 -22.61 14.77
C LYS A 117 -15.72 -21.79 14.71
N LYS A 118 -15.71 -20.46 14.51
CA LYS A 118 -16.97 -19.73 14.30
C LYS A 118 -17.07 -19.14 12.88
N LEU A 119 -18.26 -19.29 12.31
CA LEU A 119 -18.71 -18.79 10.99
C LEU A 119 -19.12 -17.31 11.03
N VAL A 120 -18.92 -16.64 12.16
CA VAL A 120 -19.39 -15.27 12.36
C VAL A 120 -18.25 -14.34 11.97
N GLU A 121 -18.50 -13.52 10.96
CA GLU A 121 -17.71 -12.35 10.61
C GLU A 121 -17.90 -11.30 11.71
N PRO A 122 -16.96 -11.10 12.67
CA PRO A 122 -17.06 -10.08 13.70
C PRO A 122 -16.56 -8.76 13.08
N ASP A 123 -17.22 -8.37 11.99
CA ASP A 123 -16.83 -7.24 11.17
C ASP A 123 -16.85 -5.95 12.02
N GLY A 124 -15.68 -5.31 12.13
CA GLY A 124 -15.48 -4.12 12.98
C GLY A 124 -14.97 -4.41 14.39
N SER A 125 -15.36 -5.52 15.01
CA SER A 125 -14.85 -5.86 16.35
C SER A 125 -13.45 -6.44 16.31
N CYS A 126 -13.08 -7.18 15.27
CA CYS A 126 -11.72 -7.71 15.11
C CYS A 126 -10.76 -6.78 14.38
N GLY A 127 -11.23 -5.67 13.81
CA GLY A 127 -10.51 -4.96 12.75
C GLY A 127 -10.73 -5.62 11.39
N ARG A 128 -10.26 -4.95 10.33
CA ARG A 128 -10.37 -5.39 8.95
C ARG A 128 -9.26 -4.72 8.12
N PRO A 129 -8.12 -5.40 7.89
CA PRO A 129 -7.05 -4.91 7.02
C PRO A 129 -7.51 -4.94 5.56
N LEU A 130 -7.63 -3.77 4.93
CA LEU A 130 -8.06 -3.64 3.53
C LEU A 130 -6.88 -3.36 2.60
N GLY A 131 -5.94 -2.50 3.03
CA GLY A 131 -4.75 -2.13 2.28
C GLY A 131 -3.47 -2.57 2.99
N LEU A 132 -2.51 -3.06 2.23
CA LEU A 132 -1.20 -3.51 2.73
C LEU A 132 -0.10 -3.00 1.79
N GLN A 133 0.93 -2.37 2.34
CA GLN A 133 2.10 -1.97 1.57
C GLN A 133 3.37 -2.13 2.39
N PHE A 134 4.40 -2.75 1.80
CA PHE A 134 5.72 -2.81 2.41
C PHE A 134 6.53 -1.57 2.06
N HIS A 135 7.20 -1.00 3.06
CA HIS A 135 8.32 -0.09 2.82
C HIS A 135 9.56 -0.95 2.57
N ARG A 136 10.16 -0.86 1.38
CA ARG A 136 11.21 -1.79 0.91
C ARG A 136 12.49 -1.69 1.75
N ALA A 137 12.92 -0.48 2.11
CA ALA A 137 14.17 -0.27 2.83
C ALA A 137 14.13 -0.83 4.25
N SER A 138 13.09 -0.47 5.02
CA SER A 138 12.88 -0.99 6.38
C SER A 138 12.40 -2.45 6.39
N GLY A 139 11.58 -2.82 5.41
CA GLY A 139 10.81 -4.05 5.36
C GLY A 139 9.57 -4.06 6.27
N ASP A 140 9.19 -2.92 6.84
CA ASP A 140 7.96 -2.78 7.60
C ASP A 140 6.74 -2.81 6.67
N MET A 141 5.65 -3.41 7.14
CA MET A 141 4.37 -3.40 6.46
C MET A 141 3.46 -2.36 7.10
N TYR A 142 2.99 -1.41 6.30
CA TYR A 142 1.90 -0.52 6.66
C TYR A 142 0.56 -1.14 6.24
N ILE A 143 -0.44 -0.90 7.08
CA ILE A 143 -1.73 -1.57 7.03
C ILE A 143 -2.80 -0.49 7.16
N ALA A 144 -3.67 -0.39 6.16
CA ALA A 144 -4.91 0.37 6.26
C ALA A 144 -6.00 -0.55 6.83
N ASP A 145 -6.31 -0.41 8.11
CA ASP A 145 -7.42 -1.12 8.74
C ASP A 145 -8.69 -0.25 8.72
N ALA A 146 -9.79 -0.81 8.22
CA ALA A 146 -11.06 -0.11 8.05
C ALA A 146 -11.60 0.51 9.34
N TYR A 147 -11.21 0.00 10.50
CA TYR A 147 -11.74 0.40 11.81
C TYR A 147 -10.68 0.87 12.78
N LEU A 148 -9.42 0.44 12.59
CA LEU A 148 -8.33 0.71 13.52
C LEU A 148 -7.37 1.80 13.04
N GLY A 149 -7.57 2.32 11.83
CA GLY A 149 -6.75 3.39 11.25
C GLY A 149 -5.51 2.84 10.55
N LEU A 150 -4.49 3.71 10.44
CA LEU A 150 -3.21 3.34 9.87
C LEU A 150 -2.40 2.59 10.93
N MET A 151 -1.92 1.40 10.58
CA MET A 151 -1.12 0.56 11.44
C MET A 151 0.21 0.17 10.77
N ARG A 152 1.16 -0.29 11.55
CA ARG A 152 2.48 -0.78 11.09
C ARG A 152 2.84 -2.07 11.80
N VAL A 153 3.49 -2.98 11.09
CA VAL A 153 4.15 -4.15 11.69
C VAL A 153 5.54 -4.32 11.09
N GLY A 154 6.50 -4.67 11.94
CA GLY A 154 7.86 -4.92 11.49
C GLY A 154 7.97 -6.16 10.60
N ARG A 155 9.14 -6.31 9.97
CA ARG A 155 9.50 -7.44 9.09
C ARG A 155 9.20 -8.84 9.66
N GLY A 156 9.30 -8.98 10.98
CA GLY A 156 9.09 -10.24 11.69
C GLY A 156 7.62 -10.63 11.85
N GLY A 157 6.69 -9.73 11.49
CA GLY A 157 5.28 -9.90 11.79
C GLY A 157 4.98 -9.68 13.28
N GLY A 158 3.87 -10.25 13.75
CA GLY A 158 3.42 -10.15 15.14
C GLY A 158 2.36 -9.07 15.36
N LEU A 159 2.44 -8.38 16.50
CA LEU A 159 1.47 -7.35 16.87
C LEU A 159 1.71 -6.08 16.04
N ALA A 160 0.72 -5.69 15.25
CA ALA A 160 0.73 -4.41 14.55
C ALA A 160 0.43 -3.27 15.54
N GLU A 161 1.22 -2.20 15.46
CA GLU A 161 1.05 -0.98 16.23
C GLU A 161 0.22 0.05 15.46
N VAL A 162 -0.48 0.92 16.18
CA VAL A 162 -1.26 2.01 15.58
C VAL A 162 -0.33 3.19 15.30
N VAL A 163 -0.36 3.69 14.07
CA VAL A 163 0.42 4.86 13.63
C VAL A 163 -0.43 6.11 13.65
N ALA A 164 -1.66 6.05 13.13
CA ALA A 164 -2.58 7.17 13.10
C ALA A 164 -4.04 6.73 13.09
N THR A 165 -4.88 7.42 13.84
CA THR A 165 -6.34 7.20 13.88
C THR A 165 -7.15 8.43 13.46
N GLU A 166 -6.49 9.55 13.21
CA GLU A 166 -7.09 10.81 12.81
C GLU A 166 -6.10 11.67 12.04
N ALA A 167 -6.61 12.65 11.30
CA ALA A 167 -5.83 13.72 10.68
C ALA A 167 -6.60 15.03 10.76
N GLY A 168 -5.91 16.12 11.10
CA GLY A 168 -6.55 17.44 11.25
C GLY A 168 -7.68 17.47 12.29
N GLY A 169 -7.59 16.63 13.33
CA GLY A 169 -8.63 16.49 14.36
C GLY A 169 -9.88 15.72 13.92
N VAL A 170 -9.88 15.12 12.72
CA VAL A 170 -10.98 14.29 12.21
C VAL A 170 -10.60 12.81 12.33
N PRO A 171 -11.31 12.02 13.16
CA PRO A 171 -11.09 10.58 13.26
C PRO A 171 -11.45 9.84 11.97
N PHE A 172 -10.59 8.90 11.59
CA PHE A 172 -10.85 8.03 10.45
C PHE A 172 -12.06 7.12 10.71
N LYS A 173 -12.90 6.90 9.69
CA LYS A 173 -14.04 5.96 9.81
C LYS A 173 -13.93 4.74 8.89
N PHE A 174 -13.18 4.84 7.80
CA PHE A 174 -13.07 3.79 6.80
C PHE A 174 -11.74 3.89 6.02
N LEU A 175 -10.62 3.65 6.70
CA LEU A 175 -9.32 3.55 6.03
C LEU A 175 -9.29 2.36 5.07
N ASN A 176 -8.79 2.52 3.85
CA ASN A 176 -8.95 1.50 2.81
C ASN A 176 -7.64 1.19 2.07
N GLY A 177 -7.08 2.17 1.36
CA GLY A 177 -5.81 2.00 0.65
C GLY A 177 -4.64 2.55 1.46
N VAL A 178 -3.46 1.96 1.25
CA VAL A 178 -2.17 2.53 1.66
C VAL A 178 -1.14 2.27 0.57
N ASP A 179 -0.33 3.27 0.28
CA ASP A 179 0.86 3.16 -0.56
C ASP A 179 2.01 3.96 0.06
N ILE A 180 3.24 3.69 -0.37
CA ILE A 180 4.44 4.26 0.22
C ILE A 180 5.37 4.67 -0.90
N ASP A 181 5.78 5.93 -0.91
CA ASP A 181 6.90 6.38 -1.72
C ASP A 181 8.17 5.71 -1.17
N GLN A 182 8.78 4.88 -2.01
CA GLN A 182 9.89 4.03 -1.61
C GLN A 182 11.22 4.79 -1.51
N GLU A 183 11.29 6.00 -2.05
CA GLU A 183 12.48 6.86 -1.99
C GLU A 183 12.46 7.72 -0.73
N THR A 184 11.34 8.41 -0.47
CA THR A 184 11.18 9.31 0.67
C THR A 184 10.74 8.59 1.95
N GLY A 185 10.02 7.48 1.82
CA GLY A 185 9.36 6.79 2.93
C GLY A 185 8.00 7.38 3.31
N ASP A 186 7.49 8.35 2.55
CA ASP A 186 6.19 8.96 2.81
C ASP A 186 5.05 7.96 2.61
N VAL A 187 4.12 7.93 3.56
CA VAL A 187 2.99 6.99 3.58
C VAL A 187 1.71 7.71 3.19
N TYR A 188 1.12 7.28 2.08
CA TYR A 188 -0.13 7.82 1.54
C TYR A 188 -1.25 6.81 1.78
N PHE A 189 -2.38 7.26 2.32
CA PHE A 189 -3.51 6.36 2.60
C PHE A 189 -4.84 7.07 2.36
N THR A 190 -5.90 6.29 2.19
CA THR A 190 -7.24 6.80 1.90
C THR A 190 -8.21 6.49 3.03
N ASP A 191 -8.95 7.49 3.49
CA ASP A 191 -10.19 7.30 4.24
C ASP A 191 -11.36 7.39 3.27
N SER A 192 -12.05 6.28 3.05
CA SER A 192 -13.10 6.18 2.01
C SER A 192 -14.36 6.96 2.38
N SER A 193 -14.53 7.33 3.65
CA SER A 193 -15.68 8.08 4.13
C SER A 193 -15.43 8.59 5.54
N THR A 194 -15.70 9.85 5.82
CA THR A 194 -15.61 10.45 7.17
C THR A 194 -16.89 10.25 8.02
N ILE A 195 -17.94 9.66 7.43
CA ILE A 195 -19.27 9.54 8.05
C ILE A 195 -19.63 8.07 8.28
N TYR A 196 -19.55 7.27 7.22
CA TYR A 196 -19.93 5.86 7.20
C TYR A 196 -18.72 4.95 7.44
N GLN A 197 -18.96 3.89 8.22
CA GLN A 197 -18.05 2.76 8.37
C GLN A 197 -18.37 1.68 7.33
N ARG A 198 -17.41 0.80 7.06
CA ARG A 198 -17.57 -0.34 6.15
C ARG A 198 -18.79 -1.22 6.43
N ARG A 199 -19.11 -1.48 7.71
CA ARG A 199 -20.27 -2.29 8.13
C ARG A 199 -21.63 -1.59 7.96
N THR A 200 -21.67 -0.31 7.62
CA THR A 200 -22.93 0.41 7.46
C THR A 200 -23.71 -0.18 6.28
N LYS A 201 -24.93 -0.65 6.56
CA LYS A 201 -25.72 -1.48 5.64
C LYS A 201 -26.06 -0.82 4.30
N THR A 202 -26.06 0.51 4.22
CA THR A 202 -26.33 1.27 2.99
C THR A 202 -25.21 1.16 1.94
N MET A 203 -24.02 0.68 2.31
CA MET A 203 -22.83 0.62 1.43
C MET A 203 -22.52 -0.80 0.89
N ARG A 204 -23.31 -1.82 1.26
CA ARG A 204 -23.14 -3.18 0.71
C ARG A 204 -23.81 -3.25 -0.67
N ARG A 205 -23.04 -3.10 -1.75
CA ARG A 205 -23.45 -3.52 -3.10
C ARG A 205 -23.43 -5.04 -3.22
#